data_AF-R9XK36-F1
#
_entry.id   AF-R9XK36-F1
#
_cell.length_a   1.000
_cell.length_b   1.000
_cell.length_c   1.000
_cell.angle_alpha   90.00
_cell.angle_beta   90.00
_cell.angle_gamma   90.00
#
_symmetry.space_group_name_H-M   'P 1'
#
loop_
_entity.id
_entity.type
_entity.pdbx_description
1 polymer ?
#
loop_
_entity_poly.entity_id
_entity_poly.type
_entity_poly.pdbx_seq_one_letter_code
_entity_poly.pdbx_strand_id
1 'polypeptide(L)'
;MLYSQRPAAVEADRQYWRQQLRLLEHIQRVNRGEQLLFNSFRVSHDVLRACNNERWANFGMDKFKCLFQLNELLRSMELDEKQLYKINEKVSFLLHEIQPKTTLYLLDGQVITTVLLNVLVCICEMIIKFNPRTELHVVLCRCIVNGISSQFLQPYVQQLWNAVQE
;
A
#
# COMPACT_ATOMS: atom_id res chain seq x y z
N MET A 1 6.25 32.68 -19.09
CA MET A 1 5.19 31.72 -19.49
C MET A 1 5.46 30.34 -18.87
N LEU A 2 5.32 30.17 -17.54
CA LEU A 2 5.62 28.90 -16.85
C LEU A 2 4.43 28.34 -16.03
N TYR A 3 3.28 29.05 -16.02
CA TYR A 3 2.13 28.66 -15.20
C TYR A 3 1.17 27.66 -15.86
N SER A 4 1.31 27.37 -17.15
CA SER A 4 0.38 26.49 -17.89
C SER A 4 0.68 25.00 -17.77
N GLN A 5 1.87 24.60 -17.32
CA GLN A 5 2.27 23.18 -17.27
C GLN A 5 1.96 22.49 -15.93
N ARG A 6 1.76 23.27 -14.85
CA ARG A 6 1.55 22.74 -13.50
C ARG A 6 0.23 21.95 -13.32
N PRO A 7 -0.91 22.39 -13.87
CA PRO A 7 -2.17 21.62 -13.76
C PRO A 7 -2.08 20.27 -14.49
N ALA A 8 -1.41 20.23 -15.64
CA ALA A 8 -1.25 19.02 -16.44
C ALA A 8 -0.39 17.96 -15.75
N ALA A 9 0.70 18.37 -15.08
CA ALA A 9 1.55 17.45 -14.33
C ALA A 9 0.84 16.81 -13.13
N VAL A 10 0.05 17.60 -12.38
CA VAL A 10 -0.73 17.08 -11.24
C VAL A 10 -1.84 16.15 -11.69
N GLU A 11 -2.48 16.40 -12.84
CA GLU A 11 -3.50 15.48 -13.35
C GLU A 11 -2.89 14.17 -13.87
N ALA A 12 -1.70 14.22 -14.48
CA ALA A 12 -0.96 13.01 -14.84
C ALA A 12 -0.61 12.18 -13.59
N ASP A 13 -0.17 12.83 -12.51
CA ASP A 13 0.07 12.15 -11.24
C ASP A 13 -1.20 11.51 -10.70
N ARG A 14 -2.33 12.24 -10.71
CA ARG A 14 -3.63 11.71 -10.26
C ARG A 14 -4.08 10.51 -11.08
N GLN A 15 -3.85 10.51 -12.38
CA GLN A 15 -4.13 9.35 -13.22
C GLN A 15 -3.29 8.14 -12.79
N TYR A 16 -2.00 8.32 -12.54
CA TYR A 16 -1.13 7.27 -12.01
C TYR A 16 -1.59 6.80 -10.62
N TRP A 17 -1.92 7.72 -9.70
CA TRP A 17 -2.41 7.37 -8.37
C TRP A 17 -3.71 6.55 -8.42
N ARG A 18 -4.64 6.91 -9.32
CA ARG A 18 -5.87 6.12 -9.56
C ARG A 18 -5.57 4.73 -10.12
N GLN A 19 -4.51 4.55 -10.91
CA GLN A 19 -4.08 3.22 -11.36
C GLN A 19 -3.57 2.39 -10.18
N GLN A 20 -2.73 2.98 -9.31
CA GLN A 20 -2.23 2.29 -8.11
C GLN A 20 -3.36 1.91 -7.15
N LEU A 21 -4.33 2.81 -6.93
CA LEU A 21 -5.52 2.53 -6.13
C LEU A 21 -6.31 1.34 -6.69
N ARG A 22 -6.62 1.34 -8.00
CA ARG A 22 -7.34 0.23 -8.63
C ARG A 22 -6.62 -1.10 -8.51
N LEU A 23 -5.29 -1.09 -8.56
CA LEU A 23 -4.48 -2.29 -8.36
C LEU A 23 -4.56 -2.78 -6.91
N LEU A 24 -4.44 -1.88 -5.91
CA LEU A 24 -4.62 -2.25 -4.49
C LEU A 24 -6.00 -2.86 -4.23
N GLU A 25 -7.07 -2.23 -4.73
CA GLU A 25 -8.43 -2.73 -4.59
C GLU A 25 -8.62 -4.08 -5.28
N HIS A 26 -8.00 -4.27 -6.45
CA HIS A 26 -8.01 -5.56 -7.13
C HIS A 26 -7.35 -6.64 -6.27
N ILE A 27 -6.15 -6.37 -5.76
CA ILE A 27 -5.41 -7.31 -4.91
C ILE A 27 -6.14 -7.59 -3.60
N GLN A 28 -6.85 -6.61 -3.05
CA GLN A 28 -7.73 -6.78 -1.90
C GLN A 28 -8.90 -7.73 -2.20
N ARG A 29 -9.58 -7.57 -3.34
CA ARG A 29 -10.63 -8.49 -3.77
C ARG A 29 -10.10 -9.91 -4.01
N VAL A 30 -8.91 -10.04 -4.61
CA VAL A 30 -8.23 -11.35 -4.77
C VAL A 30 -7.96 -11.99 -3.40
N ASN A 31 -7.43 -11.23 -2.44
CA ASN A 31 -7.18 -11.72 -1.07
C ASN A 31 -8.44 -12.16 -0.33
N ARG A 32 -9.61 -11.62 -0.70
CA ARG A 32 -10.91 -12.02 -0.15
C ARG A 32 -11.57 -13.17 -0.93
N GLY A 33 -10.94 -13.65 -2.01
CA GLY A 33 -11.51 -14.64 -2.91
C GLY A 33 -12.68 -14.11 -3.76
N GLU A 34 -12.86 -12.79 -3.83
CA GLU A 34 -13.94 -12.12 -4.55
C GLU A 34 -13.63 -11.92 -6.05
N GLN A 35 -12.36 -12.02 -6.44
CA GLN A 35 -11.92 -11.81 -7.83
C GLN A 35 -10.76 -12.74 -8.20
N LEU A 36 -10.67 -13.12 -9.49
CA LEU A 36 -9.51 -13.81 -10.06
C LEU A 36 -8.30 -12.89 -10.13
N LEU A 37 -7.09 -13.41 -9.90
CA LEU A 37 -5.85 -12.67 -10.09
C LEU A 37 -5.68 -12.32 -11.57
N PHE A 38 -5.66 -11.01 -11.87
CA PHE A 38 -5.61 -10.44 -13.22
C PHE A 38 -6.62 -11.05 -14.20
N ASN A 39 -7.79 -11.44 -13.70
CA ASN A 39 -8.88 -12.07 -14.46
C ASN A 39 -8.53 -13.41 -15.11
N SER A 40 -7.41 -14.03 -14.71
CA SER A 40 -6.87 -15.23 -15.37
C SER A 40 -6.77 -16.43 -14.44
N PHE A 41 -6.45 -16.22 -13.16
CA PHE A 41 -6.16 -17.32 -12.23
C PHE A 41 -7.01 -17.26 -10.97
N ARG A 42 -7.56 -18.40 -10.56
CA ARG A 42 -8.18 -18.55 -9.25
C ARG A 42 -7.10 -18.92 -8.25
N VAL A 43 -6.77 -18.00 -7.36
CA VAL A 43 -5.83 -18.29 -6.27
C VAL A 43 -6.58 -19.04 -5.18
N SER A 44 -6.07 -20.21 -4.80
CA SER A 44 -6.65 -20.96 -3.68
C SER A 44 -6.38 -20.23 -2.36
N HIS A 45 -7.24 -20.45 -1.38
CA HIS A 45 -7.06 -19.85 -0.05
C HIS A 45 -5.75 -20.31 0.60
N ASP A 46 -5.33 -21.56 0.37
CA ASP A 46 -4.10 -22.11 0.94
C ASP A 46 -2.85 -21.46 0.33
N VAL A 47 -2.84 -21.22 -0.99
CA VAL A 47 -1.75 -20.52 -1.69
C VAL A 47 -1.67 -19.07 -1.19
N LEU A 48 -2.81 -18.37 -1.07
CA LEU A 48 -2.85 -17.01 -0.51
C LEU A 48 -2.28 -16.98 0.91
N ARG A 49 -2.71 -17.92 1.76
CA ARG A 49 -2.26 -17.98 3.15
C ARG A 49 -0.76 -18.26 3.25
N ALA A 50 -0.24 -19.20 2.46
CA ALA A 50 1.18 -19.51 2.42
C ALA A 50 2.01 -18.30 1.97
N CYS A 51 1.63 -17.67 0.85
CA CYS A 51 2.28 -16.47 0.33
C CYS A 51 2.27 -15.31 1.34
N ASN A 52 1.12 -15.07 2.00
CA ASN A 52 0.99 -14.02 3.01
C ASN A 52 1.84 -14.31 4.24
N ASN A 53 1.85 -15.54 4.74
CA ASN A 53 2.67 -15.92 5.88
C ASN A 53 4.17 -15.81 5.57
N GLU A 54 4.59 -16.20 4.38
CA GLU A 54 5.98 -16.06 3.95
C GLU A 54 6.41 -14.59 3.87
N ARG A 55 5.63 -13.74 3.20
CA ARG A 55 5.90 -12.29 3.09
C ARG A 55 6.05 -11.64 4.46
N TRP A 56 5.22 -12.04 5.42
CA TRP A 56 5.13 -11.42 6.73
C TRP A 56 5.80 -12.19 7.87
N ALA A 57 6.59 -13.23 7.57
CA ALA A 57 7.26 -14.04 8.58
C ALA A 57 8.13 -13.21 9.55
N ASN A 58 8.69 -12.10 9.05
CA ASN A 58 9.53 -11.17 9.80
C ASN A 58 8.81 -9.87 10.18
N PHE A 59 7.48 -9.82 10.08
CA PHE A 59 6.70 -8.64 10.41
C PHE A 59 6.63 -8.47 11.94
N GLY A 60 7.55 -7.68 12.48
CA GLY A 60 7.68 -7.50 13.92
C GLY A 60 6.51 -6.76 14.57
N MET A 61 6.38 -6.92 15.89
CA MET A 61 5.33 -6.26 16.69
C MET A 61 5.32 -4.74 16.56
N ASP A 62 6.47 -4.10 16.34
CA ASP A 62 6.54 -2.65 16.16
C ASP A 62 5.89 -2.19 14.86
N LYS A 63 6.06 -2.97 13.78
CA LYS A 63 5.35 -2.74 12.52
C LYS A 63 3.86 -2.98 12.69
N PHE A 64 3.46 -4.02 13.41
CA PHE A 64 2.06 -4.28 13.71
C PHE A 64 1.40 -3.14 14.51
N LYS A 65 2.08 -2.65 15.56
CA LYS A 65 1.65 -1.46 16.31
C LYS A 65 1.56 -0.23 15.41
N CYS A 66 2.55 -0.02 14.54
CA CYS A 66 2.53 1.10 13.61
C CYS A 66 1.37 1.02 12.63
N LEU A 67 1.07 -0.18 12.11
CA LEU A 67 -0.04 -0.44 11.20
C LEU A 67 -1.37 -0.12 11.87
N PHE A 68 -1.57 -0.58 13.10
CA PHE A 68 -2.77 -0.27 13.87
C PHE A 68 -2.91 1.23 14.14
N GLN A 69 -1.84 1.90 14.59
CA GLN A 69 -1.84 3.35 14.79
C GLN A 69 -2.16 4.12 13.50
N LEU A 70 -1.61 3.69 12.36
CA LEU A 70 -1.86 4.32 11.08
C LEU A 70 -3.32 4.11 10.64
N ASN A 71 -3.89 2.92 10.86
CA ASN A 71 -5.29 2.64 10.57
C ASN A 71 -6.24 3.55 11.37
N GLU A 72 -6.00 3.72 12.68
CA GLU A 72 -6.80 4.63 13.51
C GLU A 72 -6.60 6.10 13.13
N LEU A 73 -5.37 6.47 12.80
CA LEU A 73 -5.04 7.82 12.32
C LEU A 73 -5.89 8.20 11.10
N LEU A 74 -6.00 7.32 10.12
CA LEU A 74 -6.68 7.61 8.85
C LEU A 74 -8.20 7.78 8.99
N ARG A 75 -8.83 7.16 9.99
CA ARG A 75 -10.30 7.20 10.17
C ARG A 75 -10.88 8.58 10.46
N SER A 76 -10.07 9.48 11.02
CA SER A 76 -10.53 10.79 11.51
C SER A 76 -9.77 11.96 10.89
N MET A 77 -9.00 11.70 9.84
CA MET A 77 -7.98 12.62 9.36
C MET A 77 -8.40 13.41 8.14
N GLU A 78 -8.25 14.73 8.24
CA GLU A 78 -8.11 15.61 7.08
C GLU A 78 -6.63 15.71 6.70
N LEU A 79 -6.33 15.61 5.40
CA LEU A 79 -4.96 15.74 4.92
C LEU A 79 -4.49 17.20 4.98
N ASP A 80 -3.40 17.41 5.70
CA ASP A 80 -2.57 18.60 5.64
C ASP A 80 -1.10 18.21 5.42
N GLU A 81 -0.21 19.20 5.37
CA GLU A 81 1.23 18.96 5.18
C GLU A 81 1.83 18.06 6.28
N LYS A 82 1.49 18.32 7.55
CA LYS A 82 2.00 17.54 8.69
C LYS A 82 1.53 16.10 8.62
N GLN A 83 0.29 15.88 8.20
CA GLN A 83 -0.25 14.54 8.03
C GLN A 83 0.39 13.81 6.86
N LEU A 84 0.67 14.48 5.74
CA LEU A 84 1.42 13.88 4.63
C LEU A 84 2.80 13.40 5.07
N TYR A 85 3.54 14.20 5.85
CA TYR A 85 4.82 13.76 6.42
C TYR A 85 4.65 12.54 7.33
N LYS A 86 3.69 12.58 8.25
CA LYS A 86 3.43 11.47 9.19
C LYS A 86 3.03 10.18 8.48
N ILE A 87 2.20 10.28 7.43
CA ILE A 87 1.84 9.15 6.59
C ILE A 87 3.07 8.62 5.87
N ASN A 88 3.88 9.50 5.26
CA ASN A 88 5.07 9.09 4.53
C ASN A 88 6.08 8.35 5.42
N GLU A 89 6.33 8.83 6.64
CA GLU A 89 7.20 8.18 7.61
C GLU A 89 6.66 6.81 8.02
N LYS A 90 5.38 6.73 8.39
CA LYS A 90 4.76 5.47 8.82
C LYS A 90 4.68 4.44 7.70
N VAL A 91 4.34 4.85 6.48
CA VAL A 91 4.31 3.98 5.30
C VAL A 91 5.72 3.48 5.00
N SER A 92 6.71 4.37 4.97
CA SER A 92 8.11 3.98 4.75
C SER A 92 8.57 2.96 5.79
N PHE A 93 8.28 3.19 7.07
CA PHE A 93 8.60 2.23 8.13
C PHE A 93 7.90 0.88 7.96
N LEU A 94 6.61 0.88 7.62
CA LEU A 94 5.83 -0.35 7.42
C LEU A 94 6.35 -1.18 6.26
N LEU A 95 6.69 -0.53 5.15
CA LEU A 95 7.06 -1.19 3.90
C LEU A 95 8.55 -1.51 3.78
N HIS A 96 9.41 -0.85 4.56
CA HIS A 96 10.85 -1.11 4.55
C HIS A 96 11.15 -2.55 4.96
N GLU A 97 11.77 -3.34 4.09
CA GLU A 97 12.11 -4.73 4.40
C GLU A 97 13.11 -4.79 5.56
N ILE A 98 12.73 -5.47 6.65
CA ILE A 98 13.64 -5.71 7.77
C ILE A 98 14.44 -6.95 7.40
N GLN A 99 15.77 -6.85 7.39
CA GLN A 99 16.65 -8.02 7.30
C GLN A 99 16.19 -9.09 8.28
N PRO A 100 16.22 -10.38 7.91
CA PRO A 100 15.66 -11.44 8.73
C PRO A 100 16.24 -11.38 10.15
N LYS A 101 15.41 -10.98 11.11
CA LYS A 101 15.72 -11.09 12.53
C LYS A 101 15.36 -12.52 12.93
N THR A 102 16.17 -13.12 13.79
CA THR A 102 15.99 -14.48 14.32
C THR A 102 14.66 -14.71 15.06
N THR A 103 13.87 -13.66 15.29
CA THR A 103 12.59 -13.71 15.99
C THR A 103 11.44 -13.85 14.98
N LEU A 104 10.95 -15.09 14.83
CA LEU A 104 9.70 -15.38 14.16
C LEU A 104 8.53 -14.86 15.01
N TYR A 105 7.64 -14.09 14.41
CA TYR A 105 6.39 -13.68 15.04
C TYR A 105 5.26 -14.54 14.49
N LEU A 106 4.47 -15.17 15.38
CA LEU A 106 3.26 -15.92 15.01
C LEU A 106 2.08 -14.96 14.79
N LEU A 107 2.23 -14.03 13.84
CA LEU A 107 1.12 -13.21 13.37
C LEU A 107 0.52 -13.85 12.12
N ASP A 108 -0.80 -13.84 12.01
CA ASP A 108 -1.47 -14.35 10.81
C ASP A 108 -1.20 -13.39 9.64
N GLY A 109 -0.45 -13.87 8.66
CA GLY A 109 -0.07 -13.08 7.48
C GLY A 109 -1.29 -12.61 6.69
N GLN A 110 -2.38 -13.37 6.68
CA GLN A 110 -3.63 -12.98 6.01
C GLN A 110 -4.23 -11.72 6.67
N VAL A 111 -4.22 -11.67 7.99
CA VAL A 111 -4.73 -10.52 8.76
C VAL A 111 -3.86 -9.30 8.49
N ILE A 112 -2.53 -9.46 8.51
CA ILE A 112 -1.59 -8.38 8.20
C ILE A 112 -1.83 -7.85 6.78
N THR A 113 -1.86 -8.72 5.77
CA THR A 113 -2.12 -8.33 4.37
C THR A 113 -3.44 -7.57 4.25
N THR A 114 -4.51 -8.08 4.86
CA THR A 114 -5.84 -7.48 4.76
C THR A 114 -5.87 -6.07 5.37
N VAL A 115 -5.33 -5.92 6.59
CA VAL A 115 -5.30 -4.61 7.27
C VAL A 115 -4.38 -3.64 6.52
N LEU A 116 -3.21 -4.11 6.07
CA LEU A 116 -2.29 -3.29 5.29
C LEU A 116 -2.93 -2.81 3.98
N LEU A 117 -3.56 -3.69 3.21
CA LEU A 117 -4.27 -3.31 1.99
C LEU A 117 -5.35 -2.26 2.27
N ASN A 118 -6.16 -2.43 3.32
CA ASN A 118 -7.17 -1.44 3.70
C ASN A 118 -6.55 -0.06 3.96
N VAL A 119 -5.44 -0.03 4.71
CA VAL A 119 -4.71 1.20 5.05
C VAL A 119 -4.14 1.87 3.79
N LEU A 120 -3.51 1.10 2.91
CA LEU A 120 -2.90 1.61 1.68
C LEU A 120 -3.97 2.14 0.69
N VAL A 121 -5.10 1.44 0.56
CA VAL A 121 -6.27 1.90 -0.22
C VAL A 121 -6.73 3.25 0.32
N CYS A 122 -6.97 3.35 1.63
CA CYS A 122 -7.44 4.59 2.26
C CYS A 122 -6.47 5.77 2.03
N ILE A 123 -5.15 5.55 2.18
CA ILE A 123 -4.13 6.56 1.91
C ILE A 123 -4.21 7.05 0.45
N CYS A 124 -4.28 6.13 -0.51
CA CYS A 124 -4.37 6.47 -1.92
C CYS A 124 -5.65 7.26 -2.24
N GLU A 125 -6.79 6.87 -1.67
CA GLU A 125 -8.06 7.61 -1.82
C GLU A 125 -7.96 9.03 -1.27
N MET A 126 -7.37 9.18 -0.08
CA MET A 126 -7.16 10.50 0.54
C MET A 126 -6.26 11.37 -0.34
N ILE A 127 -5.14 10.83 -0.83
CA ILE A 127 -4.20 11.54 -1.72
C ILE A 127 -4.88 11.97 -3.04
N ILE A 128 -5.71 11.11 -3.65
CA ILE A 128 -6.41 11.44 -4.90
C ILE A 128 -7.40 12.58 -4.69
N LYS A 129 -8.11 12.61 -3.56
CA LYS A 129 -9.08 13.66 -3.21
C LYS A 129 -8.39 14.94 -2.72
N PHE A 130 -7.15 14.85 -2.26
CA PHE A 130 -6.40 15.98 -1.76
C PHE A 130 -6.15 17.03 -2.85
N ASN A 131 -6.31 18.30 -2.48
CA ASN A 131 -6.03 19.43 -3.36
C ASN A 131 -4.68 20.08 -2.98
N PRO A 132 -3.57 19.69 -3.63
CA PRO A 132 -2.25 20.18 -3.27
C PRO A 132 -2.12 21.69 -3.55
N ARG A 133 -1.74 22.45 -2.52
CA ARG A 133 -1.54 23.91 -2.62
C ARG A 133 -0.09 24.29 -2.91
N THR A 134 0.86 23.44 -2.53
CA THR A 134 2.30 23.66 -2.68
C THR A 134 2.92 22.57 -3.54
N GLU A 135 4.13 22.82 -4.06
CA GLU A 135 4.89 21.77 -4.77
C GLU A 135 5.31 20.65 -3.82
N LEU A 136 5.64 21.00 -2.58
CA LEU A 136 5.96 20.04 -1.52
C LEU A 136 4.83 19.03 -1.30
N HIS A 137 3.57 19.49 -1.28
CA HIS A 137 2.41 18.60 -1.19
C HIS A 137 2.39 17.56 -2.31
N VAL A 138 2.65 17.98 -3.55
CA VAL A 138 2.68 17.09 -4.72
C VAL A 138 3.81 16.07 -4.58
N VAL A 139 5.00 16.53 -4.19
CA VAL A 139 6.17 15.66 -3.99
C VAL A 139 5.90 14.62 -2.90
N LEU A 140 5.34 15.01 -1.75
CA LEU A 140 4.99 14.07 -0.69
C LEU A 140 3.96 13.03 -1.15
N CYS A 141 2.92 13.45 -1.87
CA CYS A 141 1.94 12.53 -2.44
C CYS A 141 2.60 11.53 -3.40
N ARG A 142 3.49 12.00 -4.29
CA ARG A 142 4.27 11.13 -5.18
C ARG A 142 5.14 10.16 -4.40
N CYS A 143 5.89 10.63 -3.39
CA CYS A 143 6.75 9.78 -2.56
C CYS A 143 5.95 8.65 -1.89
N ILE A 144 4.80 8.98 -1.30
CA ILE A 144 3.94 7.99 -0.65
C ILE A 144 3.46 6.96 -1.66
N VAL A 145 2.82 7.39 -2.76
CA VAL A 145 2.23 6.46 -3.74
C VAL A 145 3.31 5.63 -4.45
N ASN A 146 4.46 6.23 -4.79
CA ASN A 146 5.58 5.50 -5.38
C ASN A 146 6.16 4.48 -4.40
N GLY A 147 6.27 4.83 -3.11
CA GLY A 147 6.71 3.90 -2.07
C GLY A 147 5.77 2.71 -1.92
N ILE A 148 4.46 2.95 -1.95
CA ILE A 148 3.45 1.88 -1.97
C ILE A 148 3.60 1.00 -3.22
N SER A 149 3.79 1.61 -4.39
CA SER A 149 3.97 0.90 -5.64
C SER A 149 5.21 0.00 -5.62
N SER A 150 6.38 0.55 -5.27
CA SER A 150 7.66 -0.15 -5.42
C SER A 150 8.00 -1.08 -4.26
N GLN A 151 7.57 -0.77 -3.03
CA GLN A 151 7.93 -1.56 -1.84
C GLN A 151 6.85 -2.57 -1.44
N PHE A 152 5.60 -2.37 -1.88
CA PHE A 152 4.50 -3.28 -1.57
C PHE A 152 3.89 -3.91 -2.81
N LEU A 153 3.25 -3.12 -3.68
CA LEU A 153 2.45 -3.65 -4.79
C LEU A 153 3.26 -4.52 -5.73
N GLN A 154 4.37 -4.01 -6.27
CA GLN A 154 5.20 -4.75 -7.23
C GLN A 154 5.75 -6.06 -6.63
N PRO A 155 6.43 -6.05 -5.45
CA PRO A 155 6.92 -7.29 -4.85
C PRO A 155 5.82 -8.28 -4.50
N TYR A 156 4.69 -7.80 -3.95
CA TYR A 156 3.60 -8.67 -3.52
C TYR A 156 2.89 -9.31 -4.71
N VAL A 157 2.63 -8.54 -5.76
CA VAL A 157 2.05 -9.07 -7.01
C VAL A 157 2.98 -10.11 -7.63
N GLN A 158 4.30 -9.85 -7.66
CA GLN A 158 5.27 -10.80 -8.20
C GLN A 158 5.30 -12.10 -7.39
N GLN A 159 5.32 -12.01 -6.06
CA GLN A 159 5.30 -13.19 -5.19
C GLN A 159 4.02 -13.99 -5.36
N LEU A 160 2.87 -13.32 -5.39
CA LEU A 160 1.57 -13.96 -5.60
C LEU A 160 1.47 -14.62 -6.98
N TRP A 161 2.00 -13.98 -8.02
CA TRP A 161 2.05 -14.54 -9.36
C TRP A 161 2.89 -15.81 -9.42
N ASN A 162 4.08 -15.79 -8.80
CA ASN A 162 4.96 -16.96 -8.75
C ASN A 162 4.29 -18.13 -8.01
N ALA A 163 3.65 -17.85 -6.86
CA ALA A 163 2.97 -18.86 -6.05
C ALA A 163 1.76 -19.53 -6.74
N VAL A 164 1.24 -18.94 -7.82
CA VAL A 164 0.13 -19.49 -8.62
C VAL A 164 0.62 -20.29 -9.82
N GLN A 165 1.88 -20.12 -10.21
CA GLN A 165 2.50 -20.89 -11.30
C GLN A 165 3.10 -22.23 -10.83
N GLU A 166 3.37 -22.35 -9.52
CA GLU A 166 3.80 -23.58 -8.83
C GLU A 166 2.63 -24.55 -8.58
#